data_AF-A0A945DY74-F1
#
_entry.id   AF-A0A945DY74-F1
#
_cell.length_a   1.000
_cell.length_b   1.000
_cell.length_c   1.000
_cell.angle_alpha   90.00
_cell.angle_beta   90.00
_cell.angle_gamma   90.00
#
_symmetry.space_group_name_H-M   'P 1'
#
loop_
_entity.id
_entity.type
_entity.pdbx_description
1 polymer ?
#
loop_
_entity_poly.entity_id
_entity_poly.type
_entity_poly.pdbx_seq_one_letter_code
_entity_poly.pdbx_strand_id
1 'polypeptide(L)'
;MFPEKPNHWQLPFAHVFCFLLALAPLGQAQEAAPPPKPRIVLVEDKSALHEFEVDAAKVAEMVAEGWRRLTGKPSVAAAWLSLVTPADTVGIKVNSVPGPIGGTRKAVVDAVVRGLLEARLPPDRIVIWDQSLASLRTARYGGLAKRHGVRLAGSSDAGWDESVVYESSIVGTLVAGDLDFKRGEENASRKSHLSRLLTGELTSIISICPLINHNQAGVSGHVLGLVDGSMDNSRRFRLDASALSVAVPEVLALEDAEQRRYLGDRLVLNITDALFCQYLGQSKCL
;
A
#
# COMPACT_ATOMS: atom_id res chain seq x y z
N MET A 1 -22.97 -39.70 72.90
CA MET A 1 -22.21 -39.72 74.16
C MET A 1 -21.18 -40.84 74.04
N PHE A 2 -19.97 -40.42 73.63
CA PHE A 2 -18.59 -40.97 73.64
C PHE A 2 -18.29 -42.49 73.79
N PRO A 3 -17.09 -42.99 73.37
CA PRO A 3 -15.84 -42.28 73.00
C PRO A 3 -15.22 -42.72 71.64
N GLU A 4 -14.47 -41.90 70.88
CA GLU A 4 -13.06 -41.45 70.97
C GLU A 4 -11.93 -42.52 70.87
N LYS A 5 -11.29 -42.54 69.68
CA LYS A 5 -9.85 -42.67 69.27
C LYS A 5 -8.91 -43.68 69.96
N PRO A 6 -7.97 -44.30 69.19
CA PRO A 6 -6.64 -43.67 69.02
C PRO A 6 -6.03 -43.74 67.61
N ASN A 7 -5.04 -42.86 67.42
CA ASN A 7 -4.13 -42.73 66.29
C ASN A 7 -3.30 -44.01 66.06
N HIS A 8 -2.67 -44.17 64.88
CA HIS A 8 -1.21 -44.21 64.67
C HIS A 8 -0.87 -44.63 63.22
N TRP A 9 0.10 -43.91 62.68
CA TRP A 9 0.64 -43.89 61.32
C TRP A 9 1.31 -45.20 60.88
N GLN A 10 1.13 -45.64 59.63
CA GLN A 10 2.20 -46.09 58.70
C GLN A 10 1.76 -45.87 57.24
N LEU A 11 2.62 -45.20 56.45
CA LEU A 11 2.45 -44.88 55.02
C LEU A 11 2.78 -46.10 54.14
N PRO A 12 2.01 -46.43 53.08
CA PRO A 12 2.51 -47.30 52.03
C PRO A 12 3.22 -46.46 50.95
N PHE A 13 4.36 -46.99 50.50
CA PHE A 13 5.21 -46.49 49.44
C PHE A 13 4.43 -46.06 48.19
N ALA A 14 4.40 -44.75 47.89
CA ALA A 14 4.00 -44.26 46.59
C ALA A 14 5.22 -44.28 45.66
N HIS A 15 5.20 -45.16 44.65
CA HIS A 15 6.16 -45.12 43.56
C HIS A 15 5.91 -43.86 42.73
N VAL A 16 6.81 -42.88 42.84
CA VAL A 16 6.82 -41.69 41.99
C VAL A 16 7.29 -42.10 40.61
N PHE A 17 6.36 -42.20 39.66
CA PHE A 17 6.68 -42.31 38.24
C PHE A 17 6.93 -40.89 37.69
N CYS A 18 8.20 -40.47 37.64
CA CYS A 18 8.57 -39.25 36.94
C CYS A 18 8.45 -39.49 35.42
N PHE A 19 7.36 -39.02 34.81
CA PHE A 19 7.33 -38.78 33.38
C PHE A 19 8.27 -37.59 33.07
N LEU A 20 9.45 -37.88 32.52
CA LEU A 20 10.28 -36.89 31.85
C LEU A 20 9.53 -36.42 30.59
N LEU A 21 8.78 -35.33 30.72
CA LEU A 21 8.35 -34.52 29.58
C LEU A 21 9.62 -33.99 28.91
N ALA A 22 9.97 -34.56 27.76
CA ALA A 22 11.00 -34.01 26.89
C ALA A 22 10.54 -32.61 26.46
N LEU A 23 11.12 -31.59 27.10
CA LEU A 23 11.08 -30.21 26.62
C LEU A 23 11.74 -30.18 25.25
N ALA A 24 10.93 -30.16 24.20
CA ALA A 24 11.42 -29.77 22.88
C ALA A 24 12.06 -28.39 23.02
N PRO A 25 13.29 -28.17 22.52
CA PRO A 25 13.88 -26.85 22.54
C PRO A 25 12.96 -25.93 21.75
N LEU A 26 12.42 -24.91 22.42
CA LEU A 26 11.82 -23.75 21.78
C LEU A 26 12.78 -23.29 20.70
N GLY A 27 12.36 -23.45 19.43
CA GLY A 27 13.14 -23.02 18.29
C GLY A 27 13.57 -21.58 18.54
N GLN A 28 14.88 -21.35 18.63
CA GLN A 28 15.42 -20.00 18.65
C GLN A 28 14.88 -19.32 17.39
N ALA A 29 14.12 -18.24 17.56
CA ALA A 29 13.73 -17.39 16.45
C ALA A 29 15.03 -17.03 15.72
N GLN A 30 15.16 -17.52 14.49
CA GLN A 30 16.29 -17.19 13.63
C GLN A 30 16.37 -15.67 13.59
N GLU A 31 17.45 -15.09 14.09
CA GLU A 31 17.67 -13.65 14.04
C GLU A 31 17.60 -13.25 12.57
N ALA A 32 16.53 -12.53 12.20
CA ALA A 32 16.29 -12.16 10.83
C ALA A 32 17.51 -11.35 10.34
N ALA A 33 18.09 -11.77 9.21
CA ALA A 33 19.19 -11.04 8.61
C ALA A 33 18.82 -9.55 8.52
N PRO A 34 19.73 -8.62 8.89
CA PRO A 34 19.40 -7.21 8.86
C PRO A 34 18.91 -6.84 7.46
N PRO A 35 17.78 -6.12 7.34
CA PRO A 35 17.21 -5.82 6.05
C PRO A 35 18.25 -5.08 5.18
N PRO A 36 18.28 -5.34 3.86
CA PRO A 36 19.19 -4.66 2.97
C PRO A 36 19.00 -3.14 3.09
N LYS A 37 20.11 -2.40 3.08
CA LYS A 37 20.06 -0.93 3.17
C LYS A 37 19.18 -0.39 2.04
N PRO A 38 18.24 0.52 2.33
CA PRO A 38 17.41 1.11 1.29
C PRO A 38 18.29 1.87 0.30
N ARG A 39 18.04 1.69 -1.00
CA ARG A 39 18.70 2.44 -2.07
C ARG A 39 17.82 3.61 -2.47
N ILE A 40 18.36 4.81 -2.34
CA ILE A 40 17.67 6.06 -2.68
C ILE A 40 18.50 6.78 -3.74
N VAL A 41 17.83 7.24 -4.80
CA VAL A 41 18.45 8.00 -5.88
C VAL A 41 17.69 9.31 -6.05
N LEU A 42 18.44 10.41 -6.09
CA LEU A 42 17.94 11.73 -6.47
C LEU A 42 18.36 12.02 -7.91
N VAL A 43 17.40 12.45 -8.72
CA VAL A 43 17.62 12.94 -10.08
C VAL A 43 16.94 14.30 -10.20
N GLU A 44 17.68 15.27 -10.71
CA GLU A 44 17.23 16.65 -10.86
C GLU A 44 17.61 17.15 -12.25
N ASP A 45 16.65 17.74 -12.95
CA ASP A 45 16.88 18.57 -14.13
C ASP A 45 16.05 19.85 -13.98
N LYS A 46 16.73 20.99 -13.84
CA LYS A 46 16.08 22.29 -13.65
C LYS A 46 15.29 22.75 -14.87
N SER A 47 15.53 22.15 -16.04
CA SER A 47 14.80 22.43 -17.28
C SER A 47 13.53 21.58 -17.44
N ALA A 48 13.29 20.60 -16.55
CA ALA A 48 12.08 19.77 -16.59
C ALA A 48 10.78 20.55 -16.26
N LEU A 49 10.92 21.76 -15.73
CA LEU A 49 9.82 22.64 -15.40
C LEU A 49 10.12 24.07 -15.85
N HIS A 50 9.20 24.66 -16.61
CA HIS A 50 9.25 26.06 -17.03
C HIS A 50 7.88 26.71 -16.83
N GLU A 51 7.77 27.77 -16.02
CA GLU A 51 6.51 28.49 -15.79
C GLU A 51 5.31 27.61 -15.41
N PHE A 52 5.53 26.59 -14.56
CA PHE A 52 4.53 25.59 -14.18
C PHE A 52 4.07 24.65 -15.33
N GLU A 53 4.75 24.66 -16.45
CA GLU A 53 4.62 23.66 -17.51
C GLU A 53 5.71 22.59 -17.37
N VAL A 54 5.30 21.34 -17.42
CA VAL A 54 6.19 20.17 -17.28
C VAL A 54 6.69 19.76 -18.65
N ASP A 55 8.00 19.72 -18.84
CA ASP A 55 8.63 19.14 -20.03
C ASP A 55 8.65 17.61 -19.90
N ALA A 56 7.75 16.95 -20.63
CA ALA A 56 7.61 15.50 -20.59
C ALA A 56 8.84 14.74 -21.10
N ALA A 57 9.63 15.31 -22.02
CA ALA A 57 10.84 14.67 -22.51
C ALA A 57 11.92 14.67 -21.43
N LYS A 58 12.10 15.81 -20.75
CA LYS A 58 13.01 15.92 -19.61
C LYS A 58 12.63 15.02 -18.45
N VAL A 59 11.34 14.95 -18.12
CA VAL A 59 10.86 14.01 -17.10
C VAL A 59 11.16 12.56 -17.50
N ALA A 60 10.99 12.18 -18.76
CA ALA A 60 11.34 10.84 -19.23
C ALA A 60 12.85 10.54 -19.12
N GLU A 61 13.71 11.50 -19.48
CA GLU A 61 15.16 11.41 -19.29
C GLU A 61 15.52 11.22 -17.80
N MET A 62 14.90 12.01 -16.91
CA MET A 62 15.11 11.91 -15.47
C MET A 62 14.69 10.55 -14.90
N VAL A 63 13.53 10.02 -15.31
CA VAL A 63 13.06 8.70 -14.89
C VAL A 63 14.01 7.61 -15.37
N ALA A 64 14.43 7.64 -16.65
CA ALA A 64 15.38 6.68 -17.19
C ALA A 64 16.74 6.73 -16.47
N GLU A 65 17.24 7.93 -16.15
CA GLU A 65 18.48 8.10 -15.41
C GLU A 65 18.37 7.58 -13.97
N GLY A 66 17.27 7.87 -13.30
CA GLY A 66 16.97 7.35 -11.96
C GLY A 66 16.98 5.82 -11.97
N TRP A 67 16.40 5.24 -13.01
CA TRP A 67 16.33 3.80 -13.21
C TRP A 67 17.70 3.15 -13.42
N ARG A 68 18.53 3.78 -14.26
CA ARG A 68 19.90 3.35 -14.50
C ARG A 68 20.74 3.37 -13.21
N ARG A 69 20.67 4.45 -12.43
CA ARG A 69 21.39 4.60 -11.15
C ARG A 69 20.88 3.63 -10.08
N LEU A 70 19.57 3.44 -10.00
CA LEU A 70 18.95 2.59 -8.99
C LEU A 70 19.24 1.11 -9.22
N THR A 71 19.23 0.65 -10.47
CA THR A 71 19.35 -0.79 -10.78
C THR A 71 20.77 -1.18 -11.19
N GLY A 72 21.57 -0.26 -11.74
CA GLY A 72 22.88 -0.55 -12.32
C GLY A 72 22.83 -1.43 -13.58
N LYS A 73 21.64 -1.64 -14.16
CA LYS A 73 21.45 -2.51 -15.32
C LYS A 73 21.84 -1.78 -16.63
N PRO A 74 22.25 -2.53 -17.67
CA PRO A 74 22.78 -1.95 -18.91
C PRO A 74 21.72 -1.32 -19.81
N SER A 75 20.43 -1.54 -19.55
CA SER A 75 19.33 -0.95 -20.32
C SER A 75 18.10 -0.71 -19.44
N VAL A 76 17.23 0.21 -19.86
CA VAL A 76 15.96 0.52 -19.19
C VAL A 76 15.06 -0.72 -19.10
N ALA A 77 14.97 -1.51 -20.17
CA ALA A 77 14.21 -2.76 -20.18
C ALA A 77 14.75 -3.78 -19.16
N ALA A 78 16.07 -3.99 -19.12
CA ALA A 78 16.69 -4.91 -18.15
C ALA A 78 16.53 -4.43 -16.70
N ALA A 79 16.49 -3.12 -16.49
CA ALA A 79 16.19 -2.52 -15.20
C ALA A 79 14.74 -2.78 -14.76
N TRP A 80 13.74 -2.62 -15.65
CA TRP A 80 12.34 -2.93 -15.34
C TRP A 80 12.14 -4.42 -15.07
N LEU A 81 12.74 -5.27 -15.90
CA LEU A 81 12.69 -6.72 -15.75
C LEU A 81 13.43 -7.24 -14.51
N SER A 82 14.14 -6.38 -13.78
CA SER A 82 14.73 -6.74 -12.49
C SER A 82 13.77 -6.63 -11.31
N LEU A 83 12.65 -5.92 -11.47
CA LEU A 83 11.61 -5.76 -10.44
C LEU A 83 10.28 -6.41 -10.79
N VAL A 84 9.96 -6.51 -12.08
CA VAL A 84 8.69 -7.08 -12.58
C VAL A 84 8.96 -8.02 -13.74
N THR A 85 8.00 -8.87 -14.05
CA THR A 85 8.03 -9.80 -15.17
C THR A 85 6.87 -9.52 -16.13
N PRO A 86 6.93 -9.99 -17.40
CA PRO A 86 5.77 -9.90 -18.31
C PRO A 86 4.52 -10.65 -17.82
N ALA A 87 4.68 -11.55 -16.83
CA ALA A 87 3.59 -12.27 -16.20
C ALA A 87 2.93 -11.48 -15.06
N ASP A 88 3.51 -10.34 -14.65
CA ASP A 88 2.91 -9.51 -13.61
C ASP A 88 1.76 -8.66 -14.14
N THR A 89 0.75 -8.44 -13.31
CA THR A 89 -0.20 -7.33 -13.46
C THR A 89 0.30 -6.18 -12.59
N VAL A 90 0.87 -5.16 -13.22
CA VAL A 90 1.53 -4.03 -12.55
C VAL A 90 0.54 -2.90 -12.30
N GLY A 91 0.29 -2.62 -11.02
CA GLY A 91 -0.51 -1.50 -10.56
C GLY A 91 0.35 -0.26 -10.33
N ILE A 92 0.15 0.80 -11.12
CA ILE A 92 0.74 2.12 -10.90
C ILE A 92 -0.19 2.93 -10.00
N LYS A 93 0.13 3.01 -8.72
CA LYS A 93 -0.63 3.80 -7.74
C LYS A 93 -0.31 5.28 -7.94
N VAL A 94 -1.35 6.07 -8.21
CA VAL A 94 -1.27 7.54 -8.29
C VAL A 94 -2.09 8.18 -7.18
N ASN A 95 -1.91 9.49 -7.00
CA ASN A 95 -2.78 10.34 -6.19
C ASN A 95 -3.59 11.25 -7.12
N SER A 96 -4.85 10.90 -7.37
CA SER A 96 -5.75 11.57 -8.31
C SER A 96 -6.75 12.50 -7.63
N VAL A 97 -6.97 12.35 -6.33
CA VAL A 97 -7.96 13.12 -5.55
C VAL A 97 -7.72 14.64 -5.62
N PRO A 98 -6.48 15.16 -5.52
CA PRO A 98 -6.20 16.59 -5.66
C PRO A 98 -6.41 17.13 -7.09
N GLY A 99 -6.87 16.30 -8.03
CA GLY A 99 -7.20 16.69 -9.39
C GLY A 99 -5.98 16.79 -10.32
N PRO A 100 -6.17 17.34 -11.54
CA PRO A 100 -5.21 17.24 -12.62
C PRO A 100 -3.93 18.08 -12.41
N ILE A 101 -3.97 19.07 -11.52
CA ILE A 101 -2.86 19.97 -11.18
C ILE A 101 -2.21 19.53 -9.87
N GLY A 102 -3.00 19.28 -8.82
CA GLY A 102 -2.46 18.99 -7.49
C GLY A 102 -1.89 17.58 -7.33
N GLY A 103 -2.46 16.60 -8.03
CA GLY A 103 -2.15 15.18 -7.90
C GLY A 103 -0.84 14.74 -8.57
N THR A 104 -0.62 13.43 -8.70
CA THR A 104 0.54 12.88 -9.42
C THR A 104 0.59 13.43 -10.85
N ARG A 105 1.77 13.87 -11.31
CA ARG A 105 1.95 14.44 -12.64
C ARG A 105 1.94 13.33 -13.68
N LYS A 106 1.10 13.52 -14.69
CA LYS A 106 0.91 12.58 -15.80
C LYS A 106 2.20 12.31 -16.57
N ALA A 107 3.12 13.27 -16.65
CA ALA A 107 4.42 13.08 -17.32
C ALA A 107 5.28 12.00 -16.64
N VAL A 108 5.25 11.92 -15.30
CA VAL A 108 5.98 10.89 -14.54
C VAL A 108 5.35 9.52 -14.78
N VAL A 109 4.02 9.44 -14.71
CA VAL A 109 3.26 8.22 -14.97
C VAL A 109 3.47 7.73 -16.41
N ASP A 110 3.44 8.65 -17.39
CA ASP A 110 3.69 8.38 -18.81
C ASP A 110 5.09 7.78 -19.04
N ALA A 111 6.13 8.37 -18.41
CA ALA A 111 7.49 7.85 -18.48
C ALA A 111 7.60 6.41 -17.92
N VAL A 112 6.94 6.13 -16.79
CA VAL A 112 6.90 4.78 -16.21
C VAL A 112 6.15 3.80 -17.11
N VAL A 113 4.98 4.18 -17.63
CA VAL A 113 4.21 3.33 -18.56
C VAL A 113 5.04 2.99 -19.78
N ARG A 114 5.69 3.97 -20.42
CA ARG A 114 6.56 3.72 -21.59
C ARG A 114 7.70 2.77 -21.24
N GLY A 115 8.35 2.94 -20.10
CA GLY A 115 9.41 2.05 -19.64
C GLY A 115 8.94 0.59 -19.47
N LEU A 116 7.76 0.38 -18.90
CA LEU A 116 7.17 -0.96 -18.76
C LEU A 116 6.81 -1.58 -20.14
N LEU A 117 6.30 -0.77 -21.07
CA LEU A 117 5.99 -1.20 -22.44
C LEU A 117 7.26 -1.56 -23.23
N GLU A 118 8.34 -0.78 -23.07
CA GLU A 118 9.66 -1.07 -23.65
C GLU A 118 10.23 -2.39 -23.11
N ALA A 119 9.96 -2.69 -21.83
CA ALA A 119 10.25 -3.96 -21.19
C ALA A 119 9.32 -5.12 -21.63
N ARG A 120 8.43 -4.88 -22.61
CA ARG A 120 7.51 -5.85 -23.21
C ARG A 120 6.42 -6.35 -22.25
N LEU A 121 6.05 -5.58 -21.24
CA LEU A 121 4.83 -5.88 -20.49
C LEU A 121 3.59 -5.64 -21.38
N PRO A 122 2.63 -6.58 -21.42
CA PRO A 122 1.38 -6.37 -22.14
C PRO A 122 0.63 -5.14 -21.60
N PRO A 123 0.11 -4.23 -22.46
CA PRO A 123 -0.60 -3.03 -22.02
C PRO A 123 -1.79 -3.32 -21.09
N ASP A 124 -2.51 -4.42 -21.31
CA ASP A 124 -3.65 -4.89 -20.52
C ASP A 124 -3.25 -5.36 -19.11
N ARG A 125 -1.96 -5.57 -18.86
CA ARG A 125 -1.38 -5.89 -17.55
C ARG A 125 -0.82 -4.67 -16.83
N ILE A 126 -0.88 -3.48 -17.43
CA ILE A 126 -0.49 -2.23 -16.77
C ILE A 126 -1.77 -1.49 -16.37
N VAL A 127 -1.91 -1.24 -15.07
CA VAL A 127 -3.13 -0.64 -14.49
C VAL A 127 -2.76 0.61 -13.72
N ILE A 128 -3.23 1.78 -14.16
CA ILE A 128 -3.12 3.01 -13.37
C ILE A 128 -4.32 3.05 -12.42
N TRP A 129 -4.06 3.13 -11.12
CA TRP A 129 -5.11 2.99 -10.13
C TRP A 129 -5.02 3.98 -8.97
N ASP A 130 -6.18 4.24 -8.36
CA ASP A 130 -6.37 5.04 -7.17
C ASP A 130 -7.72 4.68 -6.52
N GLN A 131 -8.18 5.45 -5.52
CA GLN A 131 -9.40 5.16 -4.75
C GLN A 131 -10.66 4.94 -5.61
N SER A 132 -10.81 5.64 -6.74
CA SER A 132 -11.97 5.51 -7.64
C SER A 132 -11.65 5.89 -9.10
N LEU A 133 -12.37 5.29 -10.05
CA LEU A 133 -12.32 5.64 -11.47
C LEU A 133 -12.80 7.07 -11.69
N ALA A 134 -13.76 7.55 -10.90
CA ALA A 134 -14.24 8.92 -10.97
C ALA A 134 -13.11 9.93 -10.71
N SER A 135 -12.32 9.73 -9.64
CA SER A 135 -11.16 10.58 -9.33
C SER A 135 -10.09 10.55 -10.44
N LEU A 136 -9.79 9.35 -10.98
CA LEU A 136 -8.85 9.20 -12.09
C LEU A 136 -9.30 9.94 -13.37
N ARG A 137 -10.61 9.89 -13.69
CA ARG A 137 -11.20 10.61 -14.82
C ARG A 137 -11.11 12.11 -14.61
N THR A 138 -11.46 12.61 -13.43
CA THR A 138 -11.33 14.03 -13.07
C THR A 138 -9.89 14.53 -13.13
N ALA A 139 -8.92 13.70 -12.73
CA ALA A 139 -7.48 13.99 -12.84
C ALA A 139 -6.92 13.88 -14.27
N ARG A 140 -7.78 13.53 -15.24
CA ARG A 140 -7.51 13.45 -16.69
C ARG A 140 -6.54 12.32 -17.09
N TYR A 141 -6.57 11.19 -16.39
CA TYR A 141 -5.77 10.01 -16.75
C TYR A 141 -6.31 9.24 -17.97
N GLY A 142 -7.58 9.41 -18.34
CA GLY A 142 -8.20 8.69 -19.45
C GLY A 142 -7.49 8.85 -20.79
N GLY A 143 -6.98 10.04 -21.10
CA GLY A 143 -6.24 10.29 -22.34
C GLY A 143 -4.87 9.59 -22.38
N LEU A 144 -4.19 9.50 -21.24
CA LEU A 144 -2.93 8.77 -21.10
C LEU A 144 -3.16 7.27 -21.23
N ALA A 145 -4.16 6.73 -20.52
CA ALA A 145 -4.51 5.32 -20.58
C ALA A 145 -4.86 4.88 -22.01
N LYS A 146 -5.72 5.65 -22.69
CA LYS A 146 -6.11 5.39 -24.09
C LYS A 146 -4.92 5.43 -25.05
N ARG A 147 -4.00 6.38 -24.87
CA ARG A 147 -2.81 6.55 -25.75
C ARG A 147 -1.95 5.29 -25.77
N HIS A 148 -1.80 4.63 -24.61
CA HIS A 148 -0.91 3.48 -24.43
C HIS A 148 -1.64 2.13 -24.42
N GLY A 149 -2.98 2.14 -24.49
CA GLY A 149 -3.78 0.91 -24.37
C GLY A 149 -3.74 0.28 -22.98
N VAL A 150 -3.39 1.05 -21.95
CA VAL A 150 -3.31 0.57 -20.55
C VAL A 150 -4.64 0.79 -19.82
N ARG A 151 -4.82 0.11 -18.68
CA ARG A 151 -6.09 0.13 -17.93
C ARG A 151 -6.12 1.25 -16.89
N LEU A 152 -7.33 1.72 -16.58
CA LEU A 152 -7.63 2.46 -15.36
C LEU A 152 -8.46 1.57 -14.44
N ALA A 153 -8.16 1.59 -13.14
CA ALA A 153 -8.96 0.91 -12.14
C ALA A 153 -9.14 1.77 -10.89
N GLY A 154 -10.33 1.75 -10.31
CA GLY A 154 -10.63 2.39 -9.04
C GLY A 154 -10.88 1.33 -7.99
N SER A 155 -10.30 1.47 -6.80
CA SER A 155 -10.48 0.49 -5.73
C SER A 155 -11.95 0.26 -5.37
N SER A 156 -12.73 1.34 -5.26
CA SER A 156 -14.17 1.26 -5.01
C SER A 156 -14.94 0.64 -6.18
N ASP A 157 -14.49 0.87 -7.41
CA ASP A 157 -15.14 0.37 -8.63
C ASP A 157 -14.88 -1.12 -8.85
N ALA A 158 -13.73 -1.63 -8.41
CA ALA A 158 -13.43 -3.07 -8.36
C ALA A 158 -14.21 -3.80 -7.24
N GLY A 159 -14.72 -3.05 -6.26
CA GLY A 159 -15.39 -3.58 -5.08
C GLY A 159 -14.43 -4.08 -4.01
N TRP A 160 -15.01 -4.52 -2.89
CA TRP A 160 -14.26 -4.84 -1.66
C TRP A 160 -14.32 -6.32 -1.33
N ASP A 161 -13.18 -6.88 -0.91
CA ASP A 161 -13.04 -8.27 -0.56
C ASP A 161 -13.50 -8.52 0.89
N GLU A 162 -14.67 -9.15 1.01
CA GLU A 162 -15.27 -9.58 2.28
C GLU A 162 -14.38 -10.50 3.11
N SER A 163 -13.43 -11.20 2.47
CA SER A 163 -12.52 -12.14 3.15
C SER A 163 -11.28 -11.47 3.73
N VAL A 164 -10.93 -10.26 3.27
CA VAL A 164 -9.73 -9.53 3.71
C VAL A 164 -10.13 -8.30 4.50
N VAL A 165 -10.29 -8.52 5.80
CA VAL A 165 -10.82 -7.53 6.75
C VAL A 165 -9.71 -6.97 7.64
N TYR A 166 -9.69 -5.64 7.78
CA TYR A 166 -8.99 -4.94 8.85
C TYR A 166 -10.00 -4.40 9.85
N GLU A 167 -9.89 -4.84 11.10
CA GLU A 167 -10.75 -4.40 12.19
C GLU A 167 -9.97 -3.56 13.19
N SER A 168 -10.53 -2.40 13.56
CA SER A 168 -9.93 -1.47 14.52
C SER A 168 -10.93 -1.07 15.60
N SER A 169 -10.46 -0.64 16.77
CA SER A 169 -11.34 -0.08 17.82
C SER A 169 -12.05 1.21 17.38
N ILE A 170 -11.49 1.92 16.40
CA ILE A 170 -12.04 3.14 15.79
C ILE A 170 -13.24 2.78 14.92
N VAL A 171 -14.40 3.35 15.26
CA VAL A 171 -15.65 3.19 14.52
C VAL A 171 -15.76 4.31 13.47
N GLY A 172 -16.14 3.95 12.25
CA GLY A 172 -16.46 4.91 11.18
C GLY A 172 -17.92 4.83 10.78
N THR A 173 -18.58 5.97 10.59
CA THR A 173 -19.88 6.05 9.92
C THR A 173 -19.69 5.68 8.45
N LEU A 174 -20.45 4.69 7.99
CA LEU A 174 -20.37 4.20 6.63
C LEU A 174 -21.01 5.20 5.67
N VAL A 175 -20.40 5.32 4.50
CA VAL A 175 -20.89 6.21 3.43
C VAL A 175 -21.08 5.42 2.14
N ALA A 176 -21.78 6.03 1.18
CA ALA A 176 -21.94 5.46 -0.14
C ALA A 176 -20.58 5.08 -0.74
N GLY A 177 -20.44 3.80 -1.09
CA GLY A 177 -19.20 3.21 -1.58
C GLY A 177 -18.54 2.26 -0.60
N ASP A 178 -18.86 2.31 0.69
CA ASP A 178 -18.41 1.29 1.66
C ASP A 178 -19.23 0.00 1.51
N LEU A 179 -18.62 -1.16 1.78
CA LEU A 179 -19.22 -2.47 1.54
C LEU A 179 -20.55 -2.65 2.27
N ASP A 180 -20.55 -2.35 3.58
CA ASP A 180 -21.71 -2.57 4.46
C ASP A 180 -22.68 -1.36 4.48
N PHE A 181 -22.49 -0.36 3.62
CA PHE A 181 -23.32 0.85 3.62
C PHE A 181 -24.78 0.54 3.26
N LYS A 182 -25.71 1.03 4.08
CA LYS A 182 -27.16 0.89 3.84
C LYS A 182 -27.80 2.24 3.56
N ARG A 183 -28.39 2.37 2.38
CA ARG A 183 -29.05 3.62 1.98
C ARG A 183 -30.29 3.89 2.84
N GLY A 184 -30.36 5.08 3.41
CA GLY A 184 -31.51 5.53 4.21
C GLY A 184 -31.40 5.22 5.70
N GLU A 185 -30.31 4.59 6.12
CA GLU A 185 -29.98 4.33 7.52
C GLU A 185 -28.62 4.94 7.82
N GLU A 186 -28.43 5.47 9.03
CA GLU A 186 -27.10 5.79 9.53
C GLU A 186 -26.53 4.53 10.17
N ASN A 187 -25.53 3.93 9.54
CA ASN A 187 -24.85 2.76 10.06
C ASN A 187 -23.34 2.98 10.15
N ALA A 188 -22.71 2.28 11.07
CA ALA A 188 -21.30 2.42 11.38
C ALA A 188 -20.63 1.05 11.53
N SER A 189 -19.33 0.99 11.25
CA SER A 189 -18.55 -0.24 11.34
C SER A 189 -17.12 0.04 11.82
N ARG A 190 -16.55 -0.97 12.46
CA ARG A 190 -15.13 -1.06 12.84
C ARG A 190 -14.26 -1.71 11.75
N LYS A 191 -14.90 -2.25 10.72
CA LYS A 191 -14.28 -3.03 9.67
C LYS A 191 -13.99 -2.18 8.45
N SER A 192 -12.86 -2.51 7.83
CA SER A 192 -12.48 -2.12 6.49
C SER A 192 -12.14 -3.36 5.69
N HIS A 193 -12.35 -3.31 4.39
CA HIS A 193 -12.21 -4.41 3.46
C HIS A 193 -11.26 -3.97 2.34
N LEU A 194 -10.29 -4.81 2.03
CA LEU A 194 -9.31 -4.49 0.98
C LEU A 194 -9.95 -4.57 -0.40
N SER A 195 -9.54 -3.72 -1.33
CA SER A 195 -10.07 -3.75 -2.70
C SER A 195 -9.79 -5.07 -3.40
N ARG A 196 -10.77 -5.59 -4.14
CA ARG A 196 -10.62 -6.77 -5.01
C ARG A 196 -9.57 -6.58 -6.10
N LEU A 197 -9.28 -5.33 -6.47
CA LEU A 197 -8.16 -5.00 -7.35
C LEU A 197 -6.84 -5.48 -6.75
N LEU A 198 -6.65 -5.28 -5.44
CA LEU A 198 -5.43 -5.63 -4.72
C LEU A 198 -5.41 -7.10 -4.31
N THR A 199 -6.55 -7.69 -3.92
CA THR A 199 -6.57 -9.09 -3.52
C THR A 199 -6.48 -10.04 -4.71
N GLY A 200 -7.15 -9.72 -5.82
CA GLY A 200 -7.34 -10.64 -6.95
C GLY A 200 -6.54 -10.36 -8.22
N GLU A 201 -6.12 -9.11 -8.48
CA GLU A 201 -5.56 -8.76 -9.80
C GLU A 201 -4.08 -8.33 -9.78
N LEU A 202 -3.72 -7.37 -8.92
CA LEU A 202 -2.40 -6.75 -8.94
C LEU A 202 -1.34 -7.64 -8.29
N THR A 203 -0.29 -8.01 -9.02
CA THR A 203 0.80 -8.83 -8.49
C THR A 203 2.00 -7.99 -8.05
N SER A 204 2.17 -6.82 -8.65
CA SER A 204 3.23 -5.84 -8.37
C SER A 204 2.67 -4.43 -8.37
N ILE A 205 3.20 -3.56 -7.50
CA ILE A 205 2.75 -2.18 -7.29
C ILE A 205 3.94 -1.23 -7.43
N ILE A 206 3.77 -0.21 -8.26
CA ILE A 206 4.66 0.95 -8.35
C ILE A 206 3.91 2.15 -7.78
N SER A 207 4.42 2.76 -6.73
CA SER A 207 3.82 3.94 -6.12
C SER A 207 4.46 5.22 -6.64
N ILE A 208 3.65 6.12 -7.19
CA ILE A 208 4.09 7.43 -7.67
C ILE A 208 3.36 8.52 -6.89
N CYS A 209 4.04 9.10 -5.90
CA CYS A 209 3.45 10.06 -4.97
C CYS A 209 3.93 11.48 -5.27
N PRO A 210 3.01 12.46 -5.41
CA PRO A 210 3.39 13.86 -5.54
C PRO A 210 3.83 14.41 -4.18
N LEU A 211 4.79 15.33 -4.18
CA LEU A 211 5.24 15.99 -2.96
C LEU A 211 4.23 17.07 -2.52
N ILE A 212 3.24 16.65 -1.74
CA ILE A 212 2.17 17.54 -1.23
C ILE A 212 1.98 17.37 0.28
N ASN A 213 1.52 18.42 0.96
CA ASN A 213 1.16 18.36 2.38
C ASN A 213 0.06 17.32 2.67
N HIS A 214 0.14 16.66 3.82
CA HIS A 214 -0.95 15.86 4.39
C HIS A 214 -1.22 16.33 5.83
N ASN A 215 -2.42 16.84 6.09
CA ASN A 215 -2.71 17.58 7.34
C ASN A 215 -2.43 16.79 8.64
N GLN A 216 -2.53 15.46 8.59
CA GLN A 216 -2.26 14.59 9.74
C GLN A 216 -0.87 13.97 9.73
N ALA A 217 -0.24 13.83 8.56
CA ALA A 217 1.01 13.09 8.40
C ALA A 217 2.21 13.99 8.04
N GLY A 218 1.98 15.30 7.95
CA GLY A 218 2.93 16.29 7.44
C GLY A 218 3.02 16.26 5.91
N VAL A 219 3.44 15.13 5.34
CA VAL A 219 3.62 14.96 3.88
C VAL A 219 2.84 13.74 3.40
N SER A 220 2.24 13.85 2.23
CA SER A 220 1.68 12.70 1.52
C SER A 220 2.82 11.80 1.06
N GLY A 221 3.01 10.68 1.76
CA GLY A 221 4.05 9.69 1.45
C GLY A 221 3.50 8.45 0.75
N HIS A 222 4.41 7.60 0.27
CA HIS A 222 4.09 6.34 -0.42
C HIS A 222 3.19 5.40 0.38
N VAL A 223 3.54 5.17 1.63
CA VAL A 223 2.88 4.22 2.52
C VAL A 223 1.45 4.68 2.83
N LEU A 224 1.29 5.95 3.19
CA LEU A 224 -0.03 6.54 3.43
C LEU A 224 -0.88 6.59 2.16
N GLY A 225 -0.33 7.08 1.05
CA GLY A 225 -1.06 7.22 -0.21
C GLY A 225 -1.45 5.87 -0.83
N LEU A 226 -0.70 4.81 -0.52
CA LEU A 226 -1.05 3.45 -0.86
C LEU A 226 -2.24 2.98 -0.02
N VAL A 227 -2.23 3.13 1.31
CA VAL A 227 -3.33 2.69 2.18
C VAL A 227 -4.63 3.48 1.97
N ASP A 228 -4.56 4.80 1.84
CA ASP A 228 -5.75 5.69 1.85
C ASP A 228 -6.76 5.41 0.72
N GLY A 229 -6.29 4.81 -0.38
CA GLY A 229 -7.12 4.40 -1.51
C GLY A 229 -7.28 2.89 -1.66
N SER A 230 -6.85 2.07 -0.69
CA SER A 230 -6.86 0.60 -0.81
C SER A 230 -8.04 -0.07 -0.13
N MET A 231 -8.71 0.63 0.79
CA MET A 231 -9.69 0.07 1.73
C MET A 231 -10.97 0.92 1.73
N ASP A 232 -12.12 0.27 1.95
CA ASP A 232 -13.34 0.99 2.32
C ASP A 232 -13.30 1.50 3.77
N ASN A 233 -14.22 2.40 4.12
CA ASN A 233 -14.37 2.96 5.46
C ASN A 233 -13.06 3.58 6.03
N SER A 234 -12.05 3.84 5.19
CA SER A 234 -10.70 4.30 5.59
C SER A 234 -10.68 5.73 6.13
N ARG A 235 -11.73 6.51 5.85
CA ARG A 235 -11.91 7.88 6.31
C ARG A 235 -11.78 8.02 7.81
N ARG A 236 -12.20 7.01 8.58
CA ARG A 236 -12.13 7.01 10.05
C ARG A 236 -10.70 7.14 10.60
N PHE A 237 -9.70 6.71 9.83
CA PHE A 237 -8.30 6.81 10.24
C PHE A 237 -7.70 8.20 10.00
N ARG A 238 -8.29 9.01 9.12
CA ARG A 238 -7.78 10.35 8.75
C ARG A 238 -8.15 11.45 9.76
N LEU A 239 -8.88 11.12 10.82
CA LEU A 239 -9.31 12.07 11.84
C LEU A 239 -8.16 12.53 12.73
N ASP A 240 -7.17 11.66 12.96
CA ASP A 240 -6.08 11.89 13.89
C ASP A 240 -4.79 11.18 13.41
N ALA A 241 -3.65 11.80 13.71
CA ALA A 241 -2.33 11.27 13.36
C ALA A 241 -2.00 9.97 14.10
N SER A 242 -2.46 9.80 15.34
CA SER A 242 -2.21 8.57 16.10
C SER A 242 -2.91 7.36 15.47
N ALA A 243 -4.16 7.53 15.03
CA ALA A 243 -4.90 6.53 14.27
C ALA A 243 -4.17 6.11 12.98
N LEU A 244 -3.65 7.06 12.21
CA LEU A 244 -2.84 6.76 11.02
C LEU A 244 -1.57 5.99 11.36
N SER A 245 -0.86 6.37 12.42
CA SER A 245 0.40 5.72 12.82
C SER A 245 0.26 4.24 13.19
N VAL A 246 -0.97 3.80 13.54
CA VAL A 246 -1.31 2.40 13.83
C VAL A 246 -1.91 1.72 12.60
N ALA A 247 -2.96 2.31 12.02
CA ALA A 247 -3.70 1.65 10.95
C ALA A 247 -2.89 1.46 9.67
N VAL A 248 -2.04 2.42 9.31
CA VAL A 248 -1.26 2.35 8.06
C VAL A 248 -0.28 1.16 8.04
N PRO A 249 0.60 0.97 9.05
CA PRO A 249 1.47 -0.21 9.07
C PRO A 249 0.71 -1.53 9.19
N GLU A 250 -0.39 -1.58 9.96
CA GLU A 250 -1.21 -2.79 10.09
C GLU A 250 -1.87 -3.18 8.77
N VAL A 251 -2.42 -2.22 8.02
CA VAL A 251 -3.00 -2.48 6.68
C VAL A 251 -1.93 -2.94 5.69
N LEU A 252 -0.71 -2.37 5.73
CA LEU A 252 0.40 -2.84 4.91
C LEU A 252 0.83 -4.27 5.22
N ALA A 253 0.61 -4.71 6.47
CA ALA A 253 0.96 -6.03 6.97
C ALA A 253 -0.17 -7.07 6.78
N LEU A 254 -1.30 -6.71 6.16
CA LEU A 254 -2.35 -7.69 5.84
C LEU A 254 -1.81 -8.73 4.85
N GLU A 255 -1.94 -10.00 5.23
CA GLU A 255 -1.42 -11.16 4.52
C GLU A 255 -2.55 -12.00 3.91
N ASP A 256 -2.21 -12.70 2.82
CA ASP A 256 -3.02 -13.77 2.28
C ASP A 256 -2.79 -15.11 3.02
N ALA A 257 -3.45 -16.17 2.56
CA ALA A 257 -3.33 -17.51 3.15
C ALA A 257 -1.90 -18.10 3.05
N GLU A 258 -1.05 -17.57 2.18
CA GLU A 258 0.35 -17.97 1.99
C GLU A 258 1.31 -17.07 2.76
N GLN A 259 0.80 -16.23 3.67
CA GLN A 259 1.57 -15.26 4.47
C GLN A 259 2.29 -14.20 3.62
N ARG A 260 1.79 -13.94 2.40
CA ARG A 260 2.30 -12.86 1.56
C ARG A 260 1.44 -11.62 1.76
N ARG A 261 2.08 -10.48 2.02
CA ARG A 261 1.38 -9.21 2.23
C ARG A 261 0.78 -8.70 0.93
N TYR A 262 -0.51 -8.34 0.93
CA TYR A 262 -1.20 -7.81 -0.24
C TYR A 262 -0.59 -6.51 -0.76
N LEU A 263 -0.09 -5.67 0.16
CA LEU A 263 0.50 -4.37 -0.16
C LEU A 263 2.02 -4.38 0.02
N GLY A 264 2.50 -4.78 1.21
CA GLY A 264 3.92 -4.74 1.56
C GLY A 264 4.83 -5.51 0.60
N ASP A 265 4.47 -6.75 0.25
CA ASP A 265 5.31 -7.62 -0.61
C ASP A 265 5.06 -7.41 -2.11
N ARG A 266 4.02 -6.66 -2.47
CA ARG A 266 3.73 -6.28 -3.86
C ARG A 266 4.33 -4.93 -4.22
N LEU A 267 4.67 -4.08 -3.25
CA LEU A 267 5.29 -2.77 -3.51
C LEU A 267 6.77 -2.92 -3.95
N VAL A 268 7.01 -2.82 -5.26
CA VAL A 268 8.35 -3.01 -5.84
C VAL A 268 9.13 -1.71 -6.01
N LEU A 269 8.44 -0.58 -6.18
CA LEU A 269 9.08 0.70 -6.47
C LEU A 269 8.29 1.89 -5.92
N ASN A 270 9.02 2.88 -5.40
CA ASN A 270 8.52 4.16 -4.95
C ASN A 270 9.20 5.29 -5.76
N ILE A 271 8.40 6.12 -6.44
CA ILE A 271 8.85 7.32 -7.17
C ILE A 271 8.18 8.55 -6.57
N THR A 272 8.97 9.42 -5.94
CA THR A 272 8.48 10.73 -5.50
C THR A 272 8.48 11.69 -6.68
N ASP A 273 7.30 12.14 -7.09
CA ASP A 273 7.10 13.22 -8.04
C ASP A 273 7.27 14.57 -7.33
N ALA A 274 8.49 15.11 -7.41
CA ALA A 274 8.87 16.39 -6.82
C ALA A 274 8.91 17.55 -7.84
N LEU A 275 8.26 17.40 -9.01
CA LEU A 275 8.21 18.46 -10.03
C LEU A 275 7.51 19.72 -9.50
N PHE A 276 6.53 19.54 -8.62
CA PHE A 276 5.95 20.61 -7.84
C PHE A 276 5.83 20.18 -6.39
N CYS A 277 6.38 20.98 -5.50
CA CYS A 277 6.10 20.86 -4.08
C CYS A 277 4.89 21.74 -3.72
N GLN A 278 3.86 21.15 -3.14
CA GLN A 278 2.74 21.91 -2.58
C GLN A 278 2.84 21.92 -1.06
N TYR A 279 3.17 23.09 -0.53
CA TYR A 279 3.26 23.38 0.90
C TYR A 279 2.22 24.45 1.24
N LEU A 280 1.37 24.19 2.24
CA LEU A 280 0.15 24.95 2.61
C LEU A 280 -0.95 25.04 1.52
N GLY A 281 -1.95 24.16 1.61
CA GLY A 281 -3.14 24.17 0.73
C GLY A 281 -4.50 24.09 1.44
N GLN A 282 -4.51 23.82 2.75
CA GLN A 282 -5.68 23.95 3.60
C GLN A 282 -5.22 24.61 4.90
N SER A 283 -5.65 25.83 5.14
CA SER A 283 -5.75 26.32 6.51
C SER A 283 -6.57 25.28 7.25
N LYS A 284 -6.09 24.78 8.40
CA LYS A 284 -6.97 24.11 9.35
C LYS A 284 -8.12 25.08 9.60
N CYS A 285 -9.30 24.83 9.04
CA CYS A 285 -10.49 25.43 9.60
C CYS A 285 -10.58 24.83 11.00
N LEU A 286 -10.30 25.69 11.98
CA LEU A 286 -10.51 25.47 13.40
C LEU A 286 -11.88 24.84 13.67
#